data_AF-A0A842K963-F1
#
_entry.id   AF-A0A842K963-F1
#
_cell.length_a   1.000
_cell.length_b   1.000
_cell.length_c   1.000
_cell.angle_alpha   90.00
_cell.angle_beta   90.00
_cell.angle_gamma   90.00
#
_symmetry.space_group_name_H-M   'P 1'
#
loop_
_entity.id
_entity.type
_entity.pdbx_description
1 polymer ?
#
loop_
_entity_poly.entity_id
_entity_poly.type
_entity_poly.pdbx_seq_one_letter_code
_entity_poly.pdbx_strand_id
1 'polypeptide(L)' 'MIHQEIREWVAELMRLDLATASPAELAKLDDVTKLAEMEYVRQLLSLREYRPLVG' A
#
# COMPACT_ATOMS: atom_id res chain seq x y z
N MET A 1 -2.43 -10.58 6.54
CA MET A 1 -1.69 -9.88 7.61
C MET A 1 -0.92 -8.70 7.03
N ILE A 2 0.10 -8.93 6.19
CA ILE A 2 0.96 -7.87 5.62
C ILE A 2 0.18 -6.75 4.88
N HIS A 3 -0.83 -7.07 4.07
CA HIS A 3 -1.60 -6.05 3.33
C HIS A 3 -2.31 -5.04 4.24
N GLN A 4 -3.00 -5.52 5.28
CA GLN A 4 -3.74 -4.65 6.19
C GLN A 4 -2.80 -3.76 7.01
N GLU A 5 -1.69 -4.32 7.48
CA GLU A 5 -0.66 -3.59 8.22
C GLU A 5 -0.03 -2.48 7.35
N ILE A 6 0.29 -2.78 6.09
CA ILE A 6 0.82 -1.77 5.15
C ILE A 6 -0.24 -0.72 4.84
N ARG A 7 -1.51 -1.12 4.65
CA ARG A 7 -2.61 -0.19 4.38
C ARG A 7 -2.85 0.79 5.53
N GLU A 8 -2.85 0.29 6.78
CA GLU A 8 -2.97 1.11 7.98
C GLU A 8 -1.78 2.08 8.10
N TRP A 9 -0.56 1.59 7.89
CA TRP A 9 0.64 2.42 7.88
C TRP A 9 0.61 3.52 6.79
N VAL A 10 0.16 3.19 5.58
CA VAL A 10 0.02 4.17 4.49
C VAL A 10 -1.07 5.20 4.83
N ALA A 11 -2.18 4.78 5.44
CA ALA A 11 -3.23 5.70 5.87
C ALA A 11 -2.70 6.71 6.92
N GLU A 12 -1.91 6.25 7.89
CA GLU A 12 -1.24 7.11 8.86
C GLU A 12 -0.28 8.11 8.18
N LEU A 13 0.53 7.64 7.23
CA LEU A 13 1.46 8.47 6.47
C LEU A 13 0.73 9.56 5.66
N MET A 14 -0.43 9.21 5.12
CA MET A 14 -1.30 10.12 4.38
C MET A 14 -2.15 11.03 5.28
N ARG A 15 -2.11 10.82 6.61
CA ARG A 15 -2.99 11.46 7.60
C ARG A 15 -4.48 11.29 7.25
N LEU A 16 -4.82 10.10 6.74
CA LEU A 16 -6.17 9.77 6.30
C LEU A 16 -6.92 9.04 7.41
N ASP A 17 -8.08 9.57 7.81
CA ASP A 17 -9.00 8.85 8.69
C ASP A 17 -9.87 7.90 7.86
N LEU A 18 -9.65 6.59 8.03
CA LEU A 18 -10.36 5.54 7.30
C LEU A 18 -11.87 5.51 7.58
N ALA A 19 -12.33 6.04 8.72
CA ALA A 19 -13.75 6.07 9.06
C ALA A 19 -14.51 7.17 8.31
N THR A 20 -13.82 8.25 7.90
CA THR A 20 -14.45 9.41 7.26
C THR A 20 -13.96 9.66 5.83
N ALA A 21 -12.95 8.91 5.38
CA ALA A 21 -12.37 9.04 4.05
C ALA A 21 -13.43 8.87 2.96
N SER A 22 -13.38 9.74 1.95
CA SER A 22 -14.19 9.60 0.75
C SER A 22 -13.75 8.39 -0.08
N PRO A 23 -14.63 7.86 -0.96
CA PRO A 23 -14.26 6.77 -1.86
C PRO A 23 -13.04 7.06 -2.74
N ALA A 24 -12.84 8.34 -3.14
CA ALA A 24 -11.69 8.75 -3.93
C ALA A 24 -10.38 8.71 -3.12
N GLU A 25 -10.42 9.10 -1.85
CA GLU A 25 -9.27 9.01 -0.95
C GLU A 25 -8.93 7.56 -0.61
N LEU A 26 -9.95 6.70 -0.44
CA LEU A 26 -9.74 5.26 -0.27
C LEU A 26 -9.14 4.61 -1.52
N ALA A 27 -9.58 4.98 -2.73
CA ALA A 27 -8.97 4.49 -3.96
C ALA A 27 -7.49 4.90 -4.07
N LYS A 28 -7.18 6.15 -3.73
CA LYS A 28 -5.80 6.63 -3.67
C LYS A 28 -4.96 5.89 -2.63
N LEU A 29 -5.54 5.62 -1.45
CA LEU A 29 -4.89 4.81 -0.41
C LEU A 29 -4.55 3.43 -0.95
N ASP A 30 -5.48 2.77 -1.65
CA ASP A 30 -5.27 1.44 -2.19
C ASP A 30 -4.17 1.44 -3.27
N ASP A 31 -4.11 2.45 -4.13
CA ASP A 31 -3.03 2.61 -5.13
C ASP A 31 -1.65 2.77 -4.47
N VAL A 32 -1.55 3.61 -3.43
CA VAL A 32 -0.30 3.82 -2.69
C VAL A 32 0.08 2.57 -1.90
N THR A 33 -0.90 1.86 -1.34
CA THR A 33 -0.69 0.59 -0.64
C THR A 33 -0.07 -0.44 -1.57
N LYS A 34 -0.58 -0.60 -2.81
CA LYS A 34 0.00 -1.50 -3.81
C LYS A 34 1.46 -1.17 -4.11
N LEU A 35 1.81 0.10 -4.22
CA LEU A 35 3.20 0.53 -4.43
C LEU A 35 4.10 0.18 -3.23
N ALA A 36 3.61 0.43 -2.02
CA ALA A 36 4.33 0.12 -0.79
C ALA A 36 4.56 -1.40 -0.65
N GLU A 37 3.57 -2.23 -0.98
CA GLU A 37 3.70 -3.68 -1.00
C GLU A 37 4.75 -4.17 -2.02
N MET A 38 4.74 -3.60 -3.22
CA MET A 38 5.72 -3.94 -4.26
C MET A 38 7.15 -3.62 -3.80
N GLU A 39 7.37 -2.45 -3.20
CA GLU A 39 8.68 -2.06 -2.69
C GLU A 39 9.10 -2.91 -1.48
N TYR A 40 8.16 -3.24 -0.60
CA TYR A 40 8.41 -4.13 0.54
C TYR A 40 8.89 -5.51 0.06
N VAL A 41 8.17 -6.14 -0.88
CA VAL A 41 8.56 -7.44 -1.44
C VAL A 41 9.89 -7.36 -2.18
N ARG A 42 10.10 -6.30 -2.97
CA ARG A 42 11.37 -6.07 -3.68
C ARG A 42 12.55 -6.04 -2.71
N GLN A 43 12.43 -5.30 -1.61
CA GLN A 43 13.48 -5.17 -0.60
C GLN A 43 13.68 -6.46 0.20
N LEU A 44 12.58 -7.09 0.66
CA LEU A 44 12.61 -8.34 1.42
C LEU A 44 13.37 -9.44 0.68
N LEU A 45 13.17 -9.53 -0.64
CA LEU A 45 13.79 -10.53 -1.49
C LEU A 45 15.09 -10.05 -2.17
N SER A 46 15.55 -8.84 -1.86
CA SER A 46 16.73 -8.21 -2.48
C SER A 46 16.69 -8.23 -4.02
N LEU A 47 15.51 -8.03 -4.59
CA LEU A 47 15.30 -8.05 -6.04
C LEU A 47 15.72 -6.72 -6.66
N ARG A 48 16.29 -6.80 -7.87
CA ARG A 48 16.56 -5.62 -8.69
C ARG A 48 15.26 -4.94 -9.13
N GLU A 49 14.26 -5.73 -9.49
CA GLU A 49 12.92 -5.27 -9.89
C GLU A 49 11.89 -6.31 -9.44
N TYR A 50 10.71 -5.84 -9.04
CA TYR A 50 9.56 -6.70 -8.75
C TYR A 50 8.36 -6.23 -9.57
N ARG A 51 7.82 -7.13 -10.41
CA ARG A 51 6.58 -6.92 -11.16
C ARG A 51 5.58 -7.99 -10.75
N PRO A 52 4.57 -7.67 -9.93
CA PRO A 52 3.54 -8.64 -9.59
C PRO A 52 2.80 -9.05 -10.88
N LEU A 53 2.58 -10.35 -11.06
CA LEU A 53 1.91 -10.90 -12.24
C LEU A 53 0.40 -10.67 -12.24
N VAL A 54 -0.17 -10.18 -11.13
CA VAL A 54 -1.61 -9.95 -10.95
C VAL A 54 -1.79 -8.72 -10.06
N GLY A 55 -2.66 -7.79 -10.45
CA GLY A 55 -3.00 -6.56 -9.73
C GLY A 55 -4.50 -6.33 -9.63
#